data_AF-A0A316UC00-F1
#
_entry.id   AF-A0A316UC00-F1
#
_cell.length_a   1.000
_cell.length_b   1.000
_cell.length_c   1.000
_cell.angle_alpha   90.00
_cell.angle_beta   90.00
_cell.angle_gamma   90.00
#
_symmetry.space_group_name_H-M   'P 1'
#
loop_
_entity.id
_entity.type
_entity.pdbx_description
1 polymer ?
#
loop_
_entity_poly.entity_id
_entity_poly.type
_entity_poly.pdbx_seq_one_letter_code
_entity_poly.pdbx_strand_id
1 'polypeptide(L)'
;MSPWSRSTLSQVGRGGRRGGRASTGTSSGGGDAYIAVVAYLLPIHSSAAAAPRLDTDPPRSAIIFDVAHGCTEAATRAYEDWYGRLQEIRRKWDDAFPRWNPHITLIPPFVVPRDPPGQLDDVAGRIRTVCEQQPRFKLALDDCSRFKLRAYSNIHLRPSSGQPGAQKKETNDHVNEARGRSELVMLQEGLQAVLPEASLNRRGKGNAGGNGQKRGQGGSSRGAPASQRQQRPSWPFNPHVSLGQARNREEVDVLFNAARSLSNGPRDEESEEGISDTAPKSDVELPVQEVVLLYFSQSQGGPYSIWDSFNLSGPAALP
;
A
#
# COMPACT_ATOMS: atom_id res chain seq x y z
N MET A 1 32.45 -23.09 -7.38
CA MET A 1 31.47 -23.97 -6.68
C MET A 1 30.08 -23.58 -7.18
N SER A 2 29.46 -24.55 -7.86
CA SER A 2 28.10 -24.69 -8.42
C SER A 2 27.25 -23.47 -8.84
N PRO A 3 26.90 -23.34 -10.14
CA PRO A 3 25.85 -22.44 -10.60
C PRO A 3 24.47 -23.11 -10.49
N TRP A 4 23.49 -22.42 -9.91
CA TRP A 4 22.09 -22.84 -9.92
C TRP A 4 21.44 -22.49 -11.25
N SER A 5 21.18 -23.53 -12.04
CA SER A 5 20.38 -23.52 -13.26
C SER A 5 18.93 -23.11 -12.96
N ARG A 6 18.41 -22.12 -13.70
CA ARG A 6 16.99 -21.76 -13.71
C ARG A 6 16.23 -22.75 -14.59
N SER A 7 15.34 -23.55 -14.00
CA SER A 7 14.35 -24.32 -14.74
C SER A 7 13.38 -23.40 -15.45
N THR A 8 13.42 -23.43 -16.77
CA THR A 8 12.40 -22.95 -17.70
C THR A 8 11.07 -23.67 -17.44
N LEU A 9 10.03 -22.91 -17.09
CA LEU A 9 8.66 -23.40 -17.08
C LEU A 9 8.17 -23.50 -18.53
N SER A 10 8.05 -24.74 -19.01
CA SER A 10 7.56 -25.08 -20.35
C SER A 10 6.06 -24.87 -20.43
N GLN A 11 5.62 -23.97 -21.31
CA GLN A 11 4.22 -23.73 -21.63
C GLN A 11 3.80 -24.76 -22.69
N VAL A 12 3.13 -25.83 -22.27
CA VAL A 12 2.55 -26.84 -23.18
C VAL A 12 1.29 -26.24 -23.81
N GLY A 13 1.42 -25.81 -25.07
CA GLY A 13 0.30 -25.47 -25.92
C GLY A 13 -0.45 -26.73 -26.38
N ARG A 14 -1.76 -26.78 -26.16
CA ARG A 14 -2.67 -27.64 -26.92
C ARG A 14 -3.64 -26.76 -27.69
N GLY A 15 -3.44 -26.73 -29.00
CA GLY A 15 -4.31 -26.07 -29.96
C GLY A 15 -5.63 -26.82 -30.15
N GLY A 16 -6.71 -26.05 -30.17
CA GLY A 16 -8.02 -26.48 -30.68
C GLY A 16 -8.53 -25.42 -31.65
N ARG A 17 -8.32 -25.64 -32.95
CA ARG A 17 -8.94 -24.84 -34.02
C ARG A 17 -10.43 -25.20 -34.12
N ARG A 18 -11.31 -24.23 -33.90
CA ARG A 18 -12.65 -24.19 -34.48
C ARG A 18 -12.91 -22.80 -35.05
N GLY A 19 -13.09 -22.75 -36.37
CA GLY A 19 -13.45 -21.55 -37.11
C GLY A 19 -14.85 -21.08 -36.73
N GLY A 20 -14.94 -19.82 -36.31
CA GLY A 20 -16.17 -19.11 -36.04
C GLY A 20 -16.09 -17.72 -36.65
N ARG A 21 -16.88 -17.53 -37.70
CA ARG A 21 -17.39 -16.29 -38.32
C ARG A 21 -16.99 -14.98 -37.61
N ALA A 22 -16.22 -14.13 -38.30
CA ALA A 22 -15.93 -12.77 -37.87
C ALA A 22 -17.20 -11.92 -37.89
N SER A 23 -17.75 -11.63 -36.71
CA SER A 23 -18.66 -10.51 -36.51
C SER A 23 -17.85 -9.31 -36.05
N THR A 24 -17.74 -8.28 -36.88
CA THR A 24 -17.14 -6.97 -36.54
C THR A 24 -18.11 -6.14 -35.71
N GLY A 25 -18.63 -6.72 -34.62
CA GLY A 25 -19.32 -5.98 -33.59
C GLY A 25 -18.27 -5.46 -32.62
N THR A 26 -17.91 -4.19 -32.71
CA THR A 26 -17.22 -3.48 -31.64
C THR A 26 -18.20 -3.30 -30.48
N SER A 27 -18.51 -4.38 -29.76
CA SER A 27 -19.07 -4.24 -28.43
C SER A 27 -17.95 -3.68 -27.57
N SER A 28 -18.02 -2.40 -27.27
CA SER A 28 -17.29 -1.81 -26.16
C SER A 28 -17.83 -2.46 -24.89
N GLY A 29 -17.36 -3.67 -24.58
CA GLY A 29 -17.70 -4.36 -23.35
C GLY A 29 -17.27 -3.46 -22.20
N GLY A 30 -18.24 -2.79 -21.59
CA GLY A 30 -18.07 -1.97 -20.39
C GLY A 30 -17.63 -2.87 -19.24
N GLY A 31 -16.34 -3.19 -19.20
CA GLY A 31 -15.74 -3.94 -18.11
C GLY A 31 -15.55 -3.02 -16.91
N ASP A 32 -15.99 -3.46 -15.74
CA ASP A 32 -15.74 -2.82 -14.45
C ASP A 32 -14.24 -2.48 -14.26
N ALA A 33 -13.97 -1.32 -13.65
CA ALA A 33 -12.62 -0.92 -13.27
C ALA A 33 -12.34 -1.28 -11.81
N TYR A 34 -11.16 -1.85 -11.54
CA TYR A 34 -10.66 -2.02 -10.17
C TYR A 34 -9.77 -0.85 -9.83
N ILE A 35 -10.01 -0.23 -8.69
CA ILE A 35 -9.32 0.97 -8.27
C ILE A 35 -8.70 0.75 -6.90
N ALA A 36 -7.49 1.27 -6.69
CA ALA A 36 -6.90 1.39 -5.37
C ALA A 36 -6.48 2.84 -5.13
N VAL A 37 -6.64 3.32 -3.89
CA VAL A 37 -6.11 4.65 -3.48
C VAL A 37 -4.91 4.41 -2.58
N VAL A 38 -3.77 4.94 -2.98
CA VAL A 38 -2.49 4.69 -2.31
C VAL A 38 -1.78 6.01 -2.02
N ALA A 39 -1.01 6.06 -0.93
CA ALA A 39 0.01 7.07 -0.73
C ALA A 39 1.34 6.49 -1.21
N TYR A 40 2.00 7.18 -2.14
CA TYR A 40 3.32 6.77 -2.60
C TYR A 40 4.42 7.27 -1.68
N LEU A 41 5.47 6.45 -1.56
CA LEU A 41 6.76 6.87 -1.04
C LEU A 41 7.67 6.96 -2.26
N LEU A 42 7.85 8.15 -2.82
CA LEU A 42 8.71 8.33 -3.98
C LEU A 42 9.89 9.24 -3.66
N PRO A 43 11.07 8.97 -4.24
CA PRO A 43 12.21 9.86 -4.15
C PRO A 43 11.88 11.23 -4.72
N ILE A 44 12.34 12.22 -3.98
CA ILE A 44 12.29 13.62 -4.34
C ILE A 44 13.37 13.85 -5.41
N HIS A 45 13.01 13.97 -6.67
CA HIS A 45 13.99 14.25 -7.74
C HIS A 45 13.71 15.59 -8.43
N SER A 46 14.76 16.40 -8.51
CA SER A 46 14.77 17.77 -9.06
C SER A 46 14.17 17.88 -10.47
N SER A 47 13.52 19.03 -10.70
CA SER A 47 12.75 19.45 -11.88
C SER A 47 13.43 19.26 -13.24
N ALA A 48 12.70 18.72 -14.22
CA ALA A 48 12.53 19.32 -15.55
C ALA A 48 11.44 18.62 -16.41
N ALA A 49 10.58 19.46 -17.03
CA ALA A 49 9.68 19.22 -18.17
C ALA A 49 8.48 18.25 -17.99
N ALA A 50 7.29 18.80 -18.22
CA ALA A 50 6.01 18.08 -18.29
C ALA A 50 6.09 16.90 -19.27
N ALA A 51 5.82 15.70 -18.77
CA ALA A 51 5.69 14.52 -19.61
C ALA A 51 4.46 14.70 -20.53
N PRO A 52 4.60 14.54 -21.86
CA PRO A 52 3.46 14.55 -22.76
C PRO A 52 2.53 13.40 -22.41
N ARG A 53 1.23 13.71 -22.25
CA ARG A 53 0.16 12.70 -22.24
C ARG A 53 0.17 12.02 -23.62
N LEU A 54 0.71 10.81 -23.70
CA LEU A 54 0.66 10.02 -24.93
C LEU A 54 0.08 8.63 -24.66
N ASP A 55 -1.00 8.37 -25.39
CA ASP A 55 -1.47 7.04 -25.79
C ASP A 55 -0.30 6.24 -26.41
N THR A 56 -0.27 4.93 -26.12
CA THR A 56 0.46 3.85 -26.85
C THR A 56 1.87 3.38 -26.46
N ASP A 57 2.36 3.60 -25.25
CA ASP A 57 3.38 2.71 -24.66
C ASP A 57 3.33 2.80 -23.13
N PRO A 58 3.45 1.72 -22.35
CA PRO A 58 3.48 1.84 -20.90
C PRO A 58 4.76 2.60 -20.53
N PRO A 59 4.66 3.86 -20.05
CA PRO A 59 5.84 4.62 -19.72
C PRO A 59 6.57 3.85 -18.62
N ARG A 60 7.82 3.49 -18.87
CA ARG A 60 8.78 3.25 -17.80
C ARG A 60 8.81 4.54 -16.99
N SER A 61 8.12 4.47 -15.85
CA SER A 61 7.81 5.54 -14.91
C SER A 61 9.00 6.48 -14.65
N ALA A 62 9.06 7.59 -15.38
CA ALA A 62 9.75 8.79 -14.94
C ALA A 62 8.70 9.61 -14.19
N ILE A 63 8.56 9.33 -12.90
CA ILE A 63 7.74 10.17 -12.02
C ILE A 63 8.71 11.18 -11.41
N ILE A 64 8.58 12.44 -11.83
CA ILE A 64 9.45 13.56 -11.48
C ILE A 64 8.71 14.37 -10.40
N PHE A 65 9.30 14.54 -9.23
CA PHE A 65 8.68 15.26 -8.11
C PHE A 65 9.59 16.28 -7.46
N ASP A 66 9.03 17.48 -7.35
CA ASP A 66 9.58 18.70 -6.78
C ASP A 66 10.27 18.48 -5.43
N VAL A 67 11.39 19.19 -5.22
CA VAL A 67 12.11 19.18 -3.95
C VAL A 67 11.16 19.66 -2.87
N ALA A 68 10.72 18.75 -1.99
CA ALA A 68 9.84 19.08 -0.89
C ALA A 68 10.39 20.31 -0.19
N HIS A 69 9.68 21.44 -0.34
CA HIS A 69 10.12 22.71 0.21
C HIS A 69 10.35 22.54 1.71
N GLY A 70 11.61 22.59 2.14
CA GLY A 70 12.02 22.42 3.54
C GLY A 70 12.82 21.14 3.87
N CYS A 71 13.09 20.24 2.92
CA CYS A 71 14.04 19.14 3.16
C CYS A 71 15.49 19.62 2.96
N THR A 72 16.37 19.28 3.90
CA THR A 72 17.82 19.48 3.73
C THR A 72 18.35 18.47 2.71
N GLU A 73 19.44 18.78 2.01
CA GLU A 73 20.09 17.82 1.11
C GLU A 73 20.46 16.51 1.81
N ALA A 74 20.85 16.58 3.08
CA ALA A 74 21.16 15.41 3.89
C ALA A 74 19.93 14.51 4.08
N ALA A 75 18.77 15.10 4.39
CA ALA A 75 17.51 14.36 4.51
C ALA A 75 17.09 13.72 3.17
N THR A 76 17.27 14.43 2.05
CA THR A 76 17.01 13.89 0.71
C THR A 76 17.92 12.70 0.40
N ARG A 77 19.24 12.82 0.65
CA ARG A 77 20.18 11.70 0.45
C ARG A 77 19.85 10.50 1.33
N ALA A 78 19.50 10.73 2.60
CA ALA A 78 19.10 9.66 3.52
C ALA A 78 17.83 8.94 3.03
N TYR A 79 16.86 9.69 2.52
CA TYR A 79 15.66 9.12 1.90
C TYR A 79 16.01 8.27 0.67
N GLU A 80 16.82 8.81 -0.25
CA GLU A 80 17.17 8.12 -1.50
C GLU A 80 17.90 6.80 -1.24
N ASP A 81 18.84 6.82 -0.29
CA ASP A 81 19.54 5.62 0.16
C ASP A 81 18.57 4.61 0.79
N TRP A 82 17.70 5.04 1.70
CA TRP A 82 16.68 4.19 2.30
C TRP A 82 15.76 3.56 1.25
N TYR A 83 15.30 4.36 0.28
CA TYR A 83 14.42 3.92 -0.79
C TYR A 83 15.13 2.92 -1.73
N GLY A 84 16.40 3.18 -2.07
CA GLY A 84 17.24 2.28 -2.85
C GLY A 84 17.35 0.91 -2.18
N ARG A 85 17.73 0.89 -0.90
CA ARG A 85 17.82 -0.34 -0.09
C ARG A 85 16.48 -1.07 0.00
N LEU A 86 15.38 -0.35 0.20
CA LEU A 86 14.03 -0.95 0.20
C LEU A 86 13.72 -1.63 -1.14
N GLN A 87 14.01 -0.96 -2.25
CA GLN A 87 13.74 -1.50 -3.58
C GLN A 87 14.63 -2.71 -3.92
N GLU A 88 15.86 -2.75 -3.43
CA GLU A 88 16.73 -3.94 -3.55
C GLU A 88 16.13 -5.16 -2.85
N ILE A 89 15.62 -4.97 -1.63
CA ILE A 89 14.94 -6.02 -0.87
C ILE A 89 13.68 -6.48 -1.63
N ARG A 90 12.82 -5.55 -2.04
CA ARG A 90 11.59 -5.86 -2.77
C ARG A 90 11.86 -6.57 -4.09
N ARG A 91 12.89 -6.17 -4.85
CA ARG A 91 13.27 -6.84 -6.11
C ARG A 91 13.52 -8.33 -5.93
N LYS A 92 14.05 -8.73 -4.77
CA LYS A 92 14.36 -10.14 -4.45
C LYS A 92 13.18 -10.88 -3.82
N TRP A 93 12.37 -10.20 -3.00
CA TRP A 93 11.44 -10.86 -2.09
C TRP A 93 9.97 -10.48 -2.25
N ASP A 94 9.63 -9.51 -3.09
CA ASP A 94 8.25 -9.07 -3.32
C ASP A 94 7.82 -9.39 -4.75
N ASP A 95 6.96 -10.40 -4.93
CA ASP A 95 6.37 -10.75 -6.23
C ASP A 95 5.58 -9.57 -6.83
N ALA A 96 5.23 -8.57 -6.02
CA ALA A 96 4.55 -7.37 -6.48
C ALA A 96 5.51 -6.25 -6.91
N PHE A 97 6.82 -6.38 -6.71
CA PHE A 97 7.83 -5.41 -7.15
C PHE A 97 7.65 -4.92 -8.60
N PRO A 98 7.49 -5.79 -9.63
CA PRO A 98 7.38 -5.32 -11.01
C PRO A 98 6.03 -4.64 -11.33
N ARG A 99 5.05 -4.70 -10.41
CA ARG A 99 3.71 -4.16 -10.65
C ARG A 99 3.52 -2.76 -10.11
N TRP A 100 4.26 -2.38 -9.07
CA TRP A 100 4.11 -1.08 -8.40
C TRP A 100 5.25 -0.74 -7.43
N ASN A 101 5.49 0.57 -7.31
CA ASN A 101 6.43 1.16 -6.35
C ASN A 101 5.98 0.94 -4.89
N PRO A 102 6.88 1.08 -3.90
CA PRO A 102 6.52 0.99 -2.49
C PRO A 102 5.47 2.05 -2.15
N HIS A 103 4.41 1.64 -1.47
CA HIS A 103 3.26 2.50 -1.17
C HIS A 103 2.55 2.03 0.10
N ILE A 104 1.72 2.90 0.65
CA ILE A 104 0.76 2.58 1.71
C ILE A 104 -0.64 2.57 1.08
N THR A 105 -1.35 1.45 1.21
CA THR A 105 -2.75 1.39 0.77
C THR A 105 -3.63 2.17 1.74
N LEU A 106 -4.27 3.25 1.28
CA LEU A 106 -5.22 4.05 2.07
C LEU A 106 -6.61 3.42 1.99
N ILE A 107 -7.05 3.12 0.77
CA ILE A 107 -8.34 2.48 0.51
C ILE A 107 -8.08 1.16 -0.23
N PRO A 108 -8.47 0.00 0.35
CA PRO A 108 -8.33 -1.29 -0.32
C PRO A 108 -9.02 -1.30 -1.68
N PRO A 109 -8.57 -2.15 -2.63
CA PRO A 109 -9.13 -2.12 -3.96
C PRO A 109 -10.66 -2.33 -4.01
N PHE A 110 -11.37 -1.48 -4.75
CA PHE A 110 -12.82 -1.54 -4.95
C PHE A 110 -13.19 -1.41 -6.44
N VAL A 111 -14.42 -1.77 -6.77
CA VAL A 111 -14.94 -1.70 -8.14
C VAL A 111 -15.69 -0.40 -8.33
N VAL A 112 -15.40 0.28 -9.43
CA VAL A 112 -16.18 1.42 -9.93
C VAL A 112 -16.72 1.05 -11.31
N PRO A 113 -18.04 1.12 -11.52
CA PRO A 113 -18.62 0.95 -12.83
C PRO A 113 -18.01 1.95 -13.83
N ARG A 114 -17.86 1.55 -15.09
CA ARG A 114 -17.45 2.48 -16.15
C ARG A 114 -18.63 3.27 -16.72
N ASP A 115 -19.83 2.76 -16.51
CA ASP A 115 -21.07 3.35 -16.98
C ASP A 115 -21.88 3.88 -15.79
N PRO A 116 -22.26 5.16 -15.79
CA PRO A 116 -22.05 6.13 -16.87
C PRO A 116 -20.58 6.60 -17.00
N PRO A 117 -20.16 7.05 -18.20
CA PRO A 117 -18.86 7.69 -18.39
C PRO A 117 -18.65 8.85 -17.41
N GLY A 118 -17.41 9.04 -16.95
CA GLY A 118 -17.05 10.09 -16.00
C GLY A 118 -17.08 9.68 -14.53
N GLN A 119 -17.54 8.47 -14.18
CA GLN A 119 -17.56 8.04 -12.78
C GLN A 119 -16.16 8.01 -12.13
N LEU A 120 -15.11 7.72 -12.90
CA LEU A 120 -13.72 7.81 -12.42
C LEU A 120 -13.29 9.25 -12.15
N ASP A 121 -13.73 10.21 -12.97
CA ASP A 121 -13.45 11.63 -12.76
C ASP A 121 -14.19 12.15 -11.52
N ASP A 122 -15.41 11.68 -11.26
CA ASP A 122 -16.16 11.98 -10.04
C ASP A 122 -15.47 11.42 -8.78
N VAL A 123 -14.91 10.20 -8.86
CA VAL A 123 -14.06 9.63 -7.80
C VAL A 123 -12.83 10.51 -7.58
N ALA A 124 -12.11 10.86 -8.65
CA ALA A 124 -10.93 11.69 -8.59
C ALA A 124 -11.22 13.08 -7.98
N GLY A 125 -12.32 13.73 -8.39
CA GLY A 125 -12.76 15.01 -7.85
C GLY A 125 -13.02 14.97 -6.35
N ARG A 126 -13.68 13.90 -5.85
CA ARG A 126 -13.90 13.71 -4.40
C ARG A 126 -12.61 13.50 -3.62
N ILE A 127 -11.68 12.71 -4.16
CA ILE A 127 -10.36 12.49 -3.55
C ILE A 127 -9.57 13.80 -3.48
N ARG A 128 -9.59 14.59 -4.55
CA ARG A 128 -8.92 15.90 -4.62
C ARG A 128 -9.38 16.82 -3.51
N THR A 129 -10.70 16.94 -3.30
CA THR A 129 -11.27 17.77 -2.22
C THR A 129 -10.74 17.38 -0.83
N VAL A 130 -10.58 16.08 -0.56
CA VAL A 130 -9.99 15.63 0.73
C VAL A 130 -8.51 16.00 0.79
N CYS A 131 -7.73 15.73 -0.27
CA CYS A 131 -6.29 15.99 -0.28
C CYS A 131 -5.96 17.49 -0.12
N GLU A 132 -6.75 18.37 -0.72
CA GLU A 132 -6.62 19.83 -0.58
C GLU A 132 -6.88 20.34 0.85
N GLN A 133 -7.53 19.55 1.70
CA GLN A 133 -7.78 19.91 3.10
C GLN A 133 -6.75 19.31 4.06
N GLN A 134 -5.92 18.38 3.59
CA GLN A 134 -4.97 17.67 4.44
C GLN A 134 -3.58 18.29 4.26
N PRO A 135 -2.92 18.72 5.37
CA PRO A 135 -1.57 19.24 5.28
C PRO A 135 -0.58 18.14 4.85
N ARG A 136 0.53 18.53 4.23
CA ARG A 136 1.69 17.63 4.09
C ARG A 136 2.19 17.21 5.48
N PHE A 137 2.68 15.99 5.60
CA PHE A 137 3.24 15.48 6.86
C PHE A 137 4.41 14.54 6.60
N LYS A 138 5.10 14.17 7.67
CA LYS A 138 6.21 13.21 7.62
C LYS A 138 5.86 11.96 8.41
N LEU A 139 6.34 10.83 7.95
CA LEU A 139 6.02 9.51 8.49
C LEU A 139 7.32 8.75 8.79
N ALA A 140 7.48 8.26 10.02
CA ALA A 140 8.52 7.28 10.32
C ALA A 140 7.98 5.86 10.08
N LEU A 141 8.81 4.98 9.51
CA LEU A 141 8.50 3.55 9.33
C LEU A 141 9.50 2.70 10.12
N ASP A 142 9.31 2.69 11.43
CA ASP A 142 10.24 2.18 12.43
C ASP A 142 9.78 0.87 13.09
N ASP A 143 8.55 0.42 12.85
CA ASP A 143 8.06 -0.88 13.29
C ASP A 143 8.06 -1.90 12.13
N CYS A 144 8.48 -3.13 12.41
CA CYS A 144 8.45 -4.24 11.45
C CYS A 144 7.50 -5.31 11.93
N SER A 145 6.54 -5.68 11.08
CA SER A 145 5.51 -6.66 11.42
C SER A 145 5.24 -7.63 10.29
N ARG A 146 4.35 -8.58 10.55
CA ARG A 146 3.93 -9.60 9.57
C ARG A 146 2.46 -9.94 9.70
N PHE A 147 1.87 -10.36 8.59
CA PHE A 147 0.61 -11.09 8.60
C PHE A 147 0.71 -12.35 7.73
N LYS A 148 0.00 -13.40 8.15
CA LYS A 148 0.01 -14.69 7.47
C LYS A 148 -1.07 -14.74 6.39
N LEU A 149 -0.67 -15.06 5.17
CA LEU A 149 -1.56 -15.43 4.07
C LEU A 149 -1.48 -16.95 3.85
N ARG A 150 -2.33 -17.47 2.95
CA ARG A 150 -2.40 -18.91 2.67
C ARG A 150 -1.07 -19.48 2.16
N ALA A 151 -0.38 -18.75 1.29
CA ALA A 151 0.83 -19.22 0.61
C ALA A 151 2.14 -18.68 1.19
N TYR A 152 2.10 -17.59 1.96
CA TYR A 152 3.28 -16.90 2.47
C TYR A 152 2.92 -15.98 3.65
N SER A 153 3.92 -15.49 4.37
CA SER A 153 3.83 -14.36 5.29
C SER A 153 4.28 -13.10 4.60
N ASN A 154 3.44 -12.05 4.59
CA ASN A 154 3.86 -10.74 4.13
C ASN A 154 4.59 -10.02 5.28
N ILE A 155 5.81 -9.57 5.03
CA ILE A 155 6.61 -8.76 5.93
C ILE A 155 6.50 -7.30 5.47
N HIS A 156 6.29 -6.40 6.41
CA HIS A 156 6.04 -5.00 6.10
C HIS A 156 6.50 -4.07 7.23
N LEU A 157 6.81 -2.84 6.84
CA LEU A 157 7.16 -1.74 7.73
C LEU A 157 5.90 -0.96 8.09
N ARG A 158 5.82 -0.45 9.32
CA ARG A 158 4.69 0.32 9.86
C ARG A 158 5.20 1.56 10.59
N PRO A 159 4.39 2.62 10.66
CA PRO A 159 4.61 3.66 11.66
C PRO A 159 4.36 3.08 13.05
N SER A 160 5.29 3.31 13.98
CA SER A 160 5.11 3.01 15.40
C SER A 160 3.73 3.44 15.88
N SER A 161 3.08 2.56 16.63
CA SER A 161 1.71 2.80 17.12
C SER A 161 1.67 3.86 18.22
N GLY A 162 2.82 4.33 18.71
CA GLY A 162 2.94 5.18 19.88
C GLY A 162 2.28 4.60 21.11
N GLN A 163 1.88 3.31 21.10
CA GLN A 163 1.17 2.73 22.23
C GLN A 163 2.14 2.64 23.41
N PRO A 164 1.83 3.27 24.55
CA PRO A 164 2.69 3.33 25.75
C PRO A 164 2.75 1.98 26.50
N GLY A 165 2.90 0.88 25.75
CA GLY A 165 2.66 -0.50 26.18
C GLY A 165 3.84 -1.22 26.83
N ALA A 166 4.92 -0.53 27.17
CA ALA A 166 5.85 -0.96 28.19
C ALA A 166 6.09 0.25 29.08
N GLN A 167 5.89 0.12 30.38
CA GLN A 167 6.04 1.16 31.41
C GLN A 167 7.50 1.66 31.50
N LYS A 168 8.06 2.20 30.43
CA LYS A 168 9.28 3.00 30.46
C LYS A 168 8.85 4.38 30.91
N LYS A 169 9.12 4.64 32.19
CA LYS A 169 9.15 5.93 32.88
C LYS A 169 9.17 7.10 31.87
N GLU A 170 8.04 7.79 31.77
CA GLU A 170 7.83 8.95 30.90
C GLU A 170 8.93 10.00 31.16
N THR A 171 9.96 10.01 30.32
CA THR A 171 10.79 11.19 30.13
C THR A 171 10.08 12.05 29.09
N ASN A 172 9.98 13.35 29.34
CA ASN A 172 9.25 14.33 28.51
C ASN A 172 9.68 14.39 27.03
N ASP A 173 10.72 13.65 26.62
CA ASP A 173 11.24 13.62 25.26
C ASP A 173 10.44 12.70 24.30
N HIS A 174 9.44 11.95 24.79
CA HIS A 174 8.69 10.96 23.99
C HIS A 174 7.46 11.49 23.22
N VAL A 175 7.13 12.79 23.31
CA VAL A 175 5.97 13.39 22.60
C VAL A 175 6.13 13.32 21.06
N ASN A 176 7.33 13.03 20.56
CA ASN A 176 7.64 12.97 19.13
C ASN A 176 7.43 11.59 18.46
N GLU A 177 6.94 10.56 19.16
CA GLU A 177 6.95 9.17 18.61
C GLU A 177 5.76 8.77 17.74
N ALA A 178 4.69 9.55 17.66
CA ALA A 178 3.54 9.25 16.79
C ALA A 178 3.52 10.08 15.49
N ARG A 179 4.69 10.59 15.04
CA ARG A 179 4.81 11.51 13.91
C ARG A 179 4.21 10.94 12.63
N GLY A 180 3.16 11.59 12.12
CA GLY A 180 2.51 11.28 10.84
C GLY A 180 1.45 10.19 10.87
N ARG A 181 1.37 9.38 11.93
CA ARG A 181 0.39 8.28 11.98
C ARG A 181 -1.03 8.83 12.11
N SER A 182 -1.23 9.83 12.96
CA SER A 182 -2.54 10.46 13.17
C SER A 182 -3.04 11.14 11.90
N GLU A 183 -2.16 11.87 11.21
CA GLU A 183 -2.42 12.54 9.94
C GLU A 183 -2.79 11.52 8.85
N LEU A 184 -2.07 10.41 8.78
CA LEU A 184 -2.36 9.32 7.84
C LEU A 184 -3.71 8.64 8.11
N VAL A 185 -4.09 8.50 9.39
CA VAL A 185 -5.42 8.00 9.78
C VAL A 185 -6.51 9.00 9.40
N MET A 186 -6.34 10.29 9.70
CA MET A 186 -7.30 11.34 9.32
C MET A 186 -7.50 11.42 7.80
N LEU A 187 -6.41 11.34 7.04
CA LEU A 187 -6.46 11.27 5.57
C LEU A 187 -7.26 10.05 5.11
N GLN A 188 -6.98 8.87 5.67
CA GLN A 188 -7.70 7.65 5.32
C GLN A 188 -9.19 7.72 5.64
N GLU A 189 -9.55 8.24 6.81
CA GLU A 189 -10.94 8.41 7.24
C GLU A 189 -11.69 9.40 6.33
N GLY A 190 -11.05 10.53 5.99
CA GLY A 190 -11.59 11.50 5.03
C GLY A 190 -11.86 10.87 3.67
N LEU A 191 -10.92 10.09 3.15
CA LEU A 191 -11.09 9.35 1.89
C LEU A 191 -12.22 8.31 1.98
N GLN A 192 -12.30 7.57 3.09
CA GLN A 192 -13.35 6.57 3.29
C GLN A 192 -14.76 7.20 3.37
N ALA A 193 -14.87 8.41 3.93
CA ALA A 193 -16.12 9.15 4.02
C ALA A 193 -16.64 9.62 2.66
N VAL A 194 -15.74 10.02 1.75
CA VAL A 194 -16.12 10.49 0.41
C VAL A 194 -16.20 9.37 -0.64
N LEU A 195 -15.79 8.13 -0.31
CA LEU A 195 -15.80 6.96 -1.21
C LEU A 195 -16.72 5.83 -0.70
N PRO A 196 -18.05 6.01 -0.69
CA PRO A 196 -18.99 4.99 -0.24
C PRO A 196 -18.87 3.66 -1.00
N GLU A 197 -18.48 3.68 -2.27
CA GLU A 197 -18.26 2.50 -3.09
C GLU A 197 -17.16 1.56 -2.56
N ALA A 198 -16.18 2.09 -1.81
CA ALA A 198 -15.15 1.28 -1.16
C ALA A 198 -15.71 0.43 -0.01
N SER A 199 -16.82 0.85 0.59
CA SER A 199 -17.49 0.12 1.67
C SER A 199 -18.36 -1.03 1.15
N LEU A 200 -18.97 -0.84 -0.04
CA LEU A 200 -19.89 -1.81 -0.63
C LEU A 200 -19.20 -3.12 -1.03
N ASN A 201 -17.92 -3.03 -1.40
CA ASN A 201 -17.15 -4.13 -1.97
C ASN A 201 -16.22 -4.82 -0.97
N ARG A 202 -16.51 -4.76 0.34
CA ARG A 202 -15.74 -5.53 1.35
C ARG A 202 -15.84 -7.02 1.07
N ARG A 203 -14.88 -7.47 0.28
CA ARG A 203 -14.68 -8.76 -0.35
C ARG A 203 -14.85 -9.86 0.70
N GLY A 204 -16.01 -10.50 0.68
CA GLY A 204 -16.27 -11.68 1.47
C GLY A 204 -16.80 -11.40 2.88
N LYS A 205 -18.14 -11.36 2.99
CA LYS A 205 -18.77 -12.46 3.71
C LYS A 205 -18.35 -13.75 3.01
N GLY A 206 -17.13 -14.21 3.27
CA GLY A 206 -16.83 -15.61 3.04
C GLY A 206 -17.91 -16.37 3.76
N ASN A 207 -18.53 -17.33 3.06
CA ASN A 207 -19.23 -18.44 3.69
C ASN A 207 -18.22 -19.13 4.61
N ALA A 208 -17.94 -18.53 5.77
CA ALA A 208 -17.16 -19.12 6.82
C ALA A 208 -18.04 -20.23 7.38
N GLY A 209 -17.83 -21.44 6.86
CA GLY A 209 -18.11 -22.65 7.60
C GLY A 209 -19.58 -22.94 7.92
N GLY A 210 -20.50 -22.69 6.98
CA GLY A 210 -21.84 -23.28 7.01
C GLY A 210 -21.85 -24.81 6.76
N ASN A 211 -20.80 -25.55 7.12
CA ASN A 211 -20.82 -27.02 7.19
C ASN A 211 -20.92 -27.41 8.66
N GLY A 212 -22.07 -27.10 9.22
CA GLY A 212 -22.44 -27.40 10.61
C GLY A 212 -23.94 -27.37 10.78
N GLN A 213 -24.71 -27.85 9.78
CA GLN A 213 -26.06 -28.33 10.03
C GLN A 213 -25.97 -29.52 11.00
N LYS A 214 -25.80 -29.23 12.28
CA LYS A 214 -26.31 -30.10 13.33
C LYS A 214 -27.83 -30.09 13.13
N ARG A 215 -28.32 -31.15 12.48
CA ARG A 215 -29.71 -31.59 12.55
C ARG A 215 -30.10 -31.71 14.02
N GLY A 216 -30.60 -30.62 14.59
CA GLY A 216 -31.22 -30.57 15.91
C GLY A 216 -32.64 -30.06 15.72
N GLN A 217 -33.59 -30.97 15.89
CA GLN A 217 -35.02 -30.77 15.76
C GLN A 217 -35.56 -29.73 16.75
N GLY A 218 -36.61 -29.03 16.32
CA GLY A 218 -37.72 -28.62 17.17
C GLY A 218 -37.43 -27.50 18.17
N GLY A 219 -37.55 -26.25 17.75
CA GLY A 219 -37.55 -25.10 18.66
C GLY A 219 -38.19 -23.88 18.02
N SER A 220 -39.52 -23.79 18.11
CA SER A 220 -40.30 -22.63 17.70
C SER A 220 -39.85 -21.39 18.50
N SER A 221 -38.97 -20.58 17.91
CA SER A 221 -38.51 -19.33 18.53
C SER A 221 -38.86 -18.15 17.64
N ARG A 222 -39.66 -17.26 18.23
CA ARG A 222 -40.19 -16.01 17.67
C ARG A 222 -39.07 -15.18 17.05
N GLY A 223 -39.27 -14.77 15.80
CA GLY A 223 -38.33 -13.96 15.04
C GLY A 223 -38.04 -12.63 15.72
N ALA A 224 -36.77 -12.40 16.06
CA ALA A 224 -36.29 -11.08 16.45
C ALA A 224 -36.34 -10.14 15.22
N PRO A 225 -36.77 -8.88 15.37
CA PRO A 225 -36.91 -7.94 14.27
C PRO A 225 -35.57 -7.64 13.60
N ALA A 226 -35.57 -7.61 12.26
CA ALA A 226 -34.40 -7.44 11.40
C ALA A 226 -33.70 -6.06 11.50
N SER A 227 -34.13 -5.18 12.40
CA SER A 227 -33.73 -3.76 12.44
C SER A 227 -32.48 -3.43 13.27
N GLN A 228 -31.88 -4.38 13.99
CA GLN A 228 -30.66 -4.15 14.78
C GLN A 228 -29.49 -5.04 14.37
N ARG A 229 -29.24 -5.14 13.07
CA ARG A 229 -27.96 -5.68 12.61
C ARG A 229 -26.88 -4.64 12.91
N GLN A 230 -26.35 -4.67 14.13
CA GLN A 230 -25.22 -3.87 14.58
C GLN A 230 -24.16 -3.89 13.48
N GLN A 231 -23.84 -2.70 12.95
CA GLN A 231 -22.76 -2.56 11.99
C GLN A 231 -21.50 -3.10 12.67
N ARG A 232 -20.88 -4.12 12.06
CA ARG A 232 -19.66 -4.67 12.61
C ARG A 232 -18.64 -3.53 12.68
N PRO A 233 -17.91 -3.40 13.80
CA PRO A 233 -16.89 -2.37 13.93
C PRO A 233 -15.97 -2.43 12.70
N SER A 234 -15.68 -1.26 12.13
CA SER A 234 -14.68 -1.14 11.07
C SER A 234 -13.38 -1.76 11.57
N TRP A 235 -12.74 -2.59 10.73
CA TRP A 235 -11.41 -3.08 11.05
C TRP A 235 -10.49 -1.88 11.17
N PRO A 236 -9.62 -1.84 12.19
CA PRO A 236 -8.72 -0.72 12.39
C PRO A 236 -7.79 -0.58 11.18
N PHE A 237 -7.61 0.65 10.72
CA PHE A 237 -6.65 0.97 9.68
C PHE A 237 -5.22 0.76 10.21
N ASN A 238 -4.47 -0.11 9.53
CA ASN A 238 -3.10 -0.47 9.90
C ASN A 238 -2.18 -0.07 8.74
N PRO A 239 -1.71 1.19 8.71
CA PRO A 239 -0.84 1.67 7.64
C PRO A 239 0.47 0.87 7.61
N HIS A 240 0.87 0.43 6.43
CA HIS A 240 2.08 -0.34 6.24
C HIS A 240 2.60 -0.27 4.80
N VAL A 241 3.89 -0.53 4.64
CA VAL A 241 4.57 -0.69 3.36
C VAL A 241 5.11 -2.10 3.26
N SER A 242 4.73 -2.82 2.20
CA SER A 242 5.21 -4.18 1.98
C SER A 242 6.71 -4.19 1.68
N LEU A 243 7.44 -5.05 2.40
CA LEU A 243 8.88 -5.28 2.21
C LEU A 243 9.12 -6.54 1.36
N GLY A 244 8.35 -7.60 1.60
CA GLY A 244 8.51 -8.87 0.92
C GLY A 244 7.57 -9.96 1.42
N GLN A 245 7.68 -11.14 0.80
CA GLN A 245 6.83 -12.30 1.03
C GLN A 245 7.71 -13.51 1.37
N ALA A 246 7.60 -14.00 2.60
CA ALA A 246 8.34 -15.16 3.09
C ALA A 246 7.48 -16.44 3.04
N ARG A 247 8.02 -17.52 2.50
CA ARG A 247 7.35 -18.83 2.33
C ARG A 247 7.63 -19.78 3.49
N ASN A 248 8.71 -19.57 4.23
CA ASN A 248 9.16 -20.38 5.36
C ASN A 248 9.70 -19.47 6.48
N ARG A 249 10.14 -20.07 7.59
CA ARG A 249 10.60 -19.33 8.78
C ARG A 249 11.94 -18.63 8.53
N GLU A 250 12.82 -19.29 7.79
CA GLU A 250 14.15 -18.80 7.48
C GLU A 250 14.06 -17.50 6.67
N GLU A 251 13.16 -17.44 5.68
CA GLU A 251 12.89 -16.24 4.89
C GLU A 251 12.25 -15.12 5.74
N VAL A 252 11.43 -15.46 6.74
CA VAL A 252 10.92 -14.47 7.70
C VAL A 252 12.08 -13.83 8.45
N ASP A 253 13.00 -14.63 9.00
CA ASP A 253 14.14 -14.12 9.77
C ASP A 253 15.05 -13.24 8.91
N VAL A 254 15.30 -13.63 7.66
CA VAL A 254 16.06 -12.81 6.68
C VAL A 254 15.38 -11.47 6.42
N LEU A 255 14.07 -11.46 6.16
CA LEU A 255 13.34 -10.21 5.89
C LEU A 255 13.21 -9.32 7.12
N PHE A 256 13.06 -9.86 8.32
CA PHE A 256 13.08 -9.07 9.56
C PHE A 256 14.46 -8.44 9.80
N ASN A 257 15.55 -9.14 9.51
CA ASN A 257 16.89 -8.57 9.60
C ASN A 257 17.11 -7.46 8.54
N ALA A 258 16.62 -7.66 7.32
CA ALA A 258 16.65 -6.63 6.28
C ALA A 258 15.81 -5.40 6.66
N ALA A 259 14.65 -5.59 7.28
CA ALA A 259 13.84 -4.50 7.82
C ALA A 259 14.61 -3.70 8.89
N ARG A 260 15.26 -4.37 9.83
CA ARG A 260 16.09 -3.72 10.86
C ARG A 260 17.24 -2.92 10.25
N SER A 261 17.88 -3.43 9.19
CA SER A 261 18.94 -2.67 8.51
C SER A 261 18.44 -1.41 7.81
N LEU A 262 17.17 -1.36 7.40
CA LEU A 262 16.57 -0.13 6.88
C LEU A 262 16.40 0.92 7.99
N SER A 263 16.00 0.48 9.19
CA SER A 263 15.78 1.37 10.33
C SER A 263 17.09 1.87 10.96
N ASN A 264 18.17 1.09 10.95
CA ASN A 264 19.37 1.42 11.73
C ASN A 264 20.36 2.38 11.06
N GLY A 265 20.04 2.92 9.88
CA GLY A 265 20.99 3.70 9.07
C GLY A 265 22.24 2.88 8.65
N PRO A 266 23.12 3.44 7.82
CA PRO A 266 24.47 2.90 7.68
C PRO A 266 25.18 3.05 9.03
N ARG A 267 25.67 1.93 9.58
CA ARG A 267 26.56 2.01 10.74
C ARG A 267 27.93 2.45 10.24
N ASP A 268 28.41 3.58 10.74
CA ASP A 268 29.83 3.90 10.66
C ASP A 268 30.59 2.80 11.43
N GLU A 269 31.36 1.99 10.71
CA GLU A 269 32.07 0.82 11.27
C GLU A 269 33.09 1.21 12.36
N GLU A 270 33.36 2.50 12.56
CA GLU A 270 34.35 3.02 13.50
C GLU A 270 33.83 3.28 14.93
N SER A 271 32.52 3.19 15.20
CA SER A 271 31.98 3.38 16.56
C SER A 271 31.73 2.05 17.29
N GLU A 272 32.78 1.43 17.84
CA GLU A 272 32.69 0.17 18.61
C GLU A 272 32.28 0.35 20.09
N GLU A 273 32.16 1.57 20.62
CA GLU A 273 31.92 1.78 22.06
C GLU A 273 30.42 1.95 22.40
N GLY A 274 29.77 0.83 22.76
CA GLY A 274 28.52 0.84 23.55
C GLY A 274 27.32 0.18 22.88
N ILE A 275 27.16 -1.14 23.09
CA ILE A 275 25.95 -1.88 22.68
C ILE A 275 24.80 -1.51 23.63
N SER A 276 23.96 -0.55 23.23
CA SER A 276 22.64 -0.37 23.85
C SER A 276 21.65 -1.38 23.24
N ASP A 277 20.94 -2.14 24.07
CA ASP A 277 19.89 -3.10 23.67
C ASP A 277 18.62 -2.44 23.11
N THR A 278 18.58 -1.12 23.02
CA THR A 278 17.48 -0.42 22.35
C THR A 278 17.69 -0.43 20.84
N ALA A 279 16.78 -1.07 20.11
CA ALA A 279 16.74 -0.99 18.65
C ALA A 279 16.85 0.48 18.20
N PRO A 280 17.82 0.82 17.32
CA PRO A 280 17.95 2.17 16.79
C PRO A 280 16.63 2.61 16.14
N LYS A 281 16.22 3.84 16.42
CA LYS A 281 15.07 4.46 15.76
C LYS A 281 15.46 4.81 14.33
N SER A 282 14.54 4.63 13.39
CA SER A 282 14.73 5.11 12.02
C SER A 282 14.75 6.62 12.03
N ASP A 283 15.92 7.22 11.79
CA ASP A 283 16.07 8.67 11.61
C ASP A 283 15.50 9.16 10.27
N VAL A 284 15.10 8.25 9.38
CA VAL A 284 14.52 8.57 8.09
C VAL A 284 13.04 8.90 8.24
N GLU A 285 12.73 10.20 8.20
CA GLU A 285 11.37 10.71 8.08
C GLU A 285 10.95 10.74 6.60
N LEU A 286 9.88 10.03 6.26
CA LEU A 286 9.37 9.93 4.89
C LEU A 286 8.30 11.01 4.66
N PRO A 287 8.49 11.94 3.71
CA PRO A 287 7.47 12.92 3.39
C PRO A 287 6.28 12.25 2.71
N VAL A 288 5.09 12.56 3.19
CA VAL A 288 3.82 12.23 2.54
C VAL A 288 3.26 13.53 1.97
N GLN A 289 3.27 13.61 0.65
CA GLN A 289 2.90 14.82 -0.08
C GLN A 289 1.85 14.58 -1.18
N GLU A 290 1.64 13.33 -1.56
CA GLU A 290 0.78 12.97 -2.68
C GLU A 290 -0.02 11.70 -2.38
N VAL A 291 -1.28 11.70 -2.81
CA VAL A 291 -2.14 10.52 -2.92
C VAL A 291 -2.33 10.20 -4.40
N VAL A 292 -2.30 8.92 -4.75
CA VAL A 292 -2.47 8.47 -6.14
C VAL A 292 -3.66 7.53 -6.28
N LEU A 293 -4.45 7.79 -7.31
CA LEU A 293 -5.52 6.90 -7.75
C LEU A 293 -4.98 5.93 -8.79
N LEU A 294 -4.94 4.66 -8.44
CA LEU A 294 -4.51 3.59 -9.34
C LEU A 294 -5.71 2.88 -9.95
N TYR A 295 -5.63 2.57 -11.24
CA TYR A 295 -6.64 1.77 -11.95
C TYR A 295 -6.04 0.47 -12.50
N PHE A 296 -6.86 -0.57 -12.51
CA PHE A 296 -6.56 -1.87 -13.13
C PHE A 296 -7.76 -2.30 -13.96
N SER A 297 -7.51 -2.62 -15.23
CA SER A 297 -8.51 -3.17 -16.15
C SER A 297 -8.37 -4.68 -16.24
N GLN A 298 -9.42 -5.42 -15.85
CA GLN A 298 -9.40 -6.89 -15.94
C GLN A 298 -9.20 -7.39 -17.36
N SER A 299 -9.74 -6.68 -18.36
CA SER A 299 -9.65 -7.10 -19.77
C SER A 299 -8.24 -6.94 -20.34
N GLN A 300 -7.46 -5.98 -19.83
CA GLN A 300 -6.08 -5.74 -20.26
C GLN A 300 -5.09 -6.62 -19.51
N GLY A 301 -5.41 -7.02 -18.27
CA GLY A 301 -4.41 -7.61 -17.37
C GLY A 301 -3.27 -6.64 -17.08
N GLY A 302 -2.17 -7.13 -16.52
CA GLY A 302 -0.95 -6.32 -16.34
C GLY A 302 -0.86 -5.53 -15.02
N PRO A 303 0.05 -4.55 -14.93
CA PRO A 303 0.24 -3.71 -13.74
C PRO A 303 -0.90 -2.69 -13.56
N TYR A 304 -0.98 -2.11 -12.37
CA TYR A 304 -1.82 -0.93 -12.15
C TYR A 304 -1.24 0.25 -12.93
N SER A 305 -2.13 1.09 -13.45
CA SER A 305 -1.79 2.36 -14.10
C SER A 305 -2.28 3.52 -13.24
N ILE A 306 -1.58 4.65 -13.30
CA ILE A 306 -1.98 5.87 -12.59
C ILE A 306 -3.14 6.52 -13.36
N TRP A 307 -4.26 6.77 -12.68
CA TRP A 307 -5.37 7.55 -13.22
C TRP A 307 -5.16 9.04 -12.97
N ASP A 308 -4.96 9.42 -11.71
CA ASP A 308 -4.73 10.80 -11.29
C ASP A 308 -3.91 10.84 -9.98
N SER A 309 -3.35 12.01 -9.70
CA SER A 309 -2.40 12.30 -8.64
C SER A 309 -2.85 13.56 -7.89
N PHE A 310 -2.85 13.53 -6.56
CA PHE A 310 -3.40 14.60 -5.73
C PHE A 310 -2.37 15.05 -4.69
N ASN A 311 -1.92 16.29 -4.79
CA ASN A 311 -1.04 16.88 -3.79
C ASN A 311 -1.83 17.19 -2.51
N LEU A 312 -1.20 16.92 -1.37
CA LEU A 312 -1.64 17.42 -0.07
C LEU A 312 -1.34 18.92 0.04
N SER A 313 -2.22 19.66 0.72
CA SER A 313 -2.12 21.11 0.83
C SER A 313 -1.08 21.56 1.86
N GLY A 314 -0.72 22.85 1.78
CA GLY A 314 0.11 23.53 2.77
C GLY A 314 1.59 23.12 2.82
N PRO A 315 2.42 23.90 3.54
CA PRO A 315 3.73 23.43 3.98
C PRO A 315 3.54 22.25 4.95
N ALA A 316 4.53 21.38 5.07
CA ALA A 316 4.48 20.33 6.08
C ALA A 316 4.24 20.98 7.46
N ALA A 317 3.25 20.47 8.22
CA ALA A 317 3.01 20.99 9.57
C ALA A 317 4.34 20.93 10.34
N LEU A 318 4.78 22.08 10.86
CA LEU A 318 5.98 22.12 11.69
C LEU A 318 5.67 21.33 12.97
N PRO A 319 6.58 20.42 13.40
CA PRO A 319 6.40 19.62 14.61
C PRO A 319 6.30 20.48 15.87
#